data_AF-A0ABD2VIT5-F1
#
_entry.id   AF-A0ABD2VIT5-F1
#
_cell.length_a   1.000
_cell.length_b   1.000
_cell.length_c   1.000
_cell.angle_alpha   90.00
_cell.angle_beta   90.00
_cell.angle_gamma   90.00
#
_symmetry.space_group_name_H-M   'P 1'
#
loop_
_entity.id
_entity.type
_entity.pdbx_description
1 polymer ?
#
loop_
_entity_poly.entity_id
_entity_poly.type
_entity_poly.pdbx_seq_one_letter_code
_entity_poly.pdbx_strand_id
1 'polypeptide(L)'
;MNQRSTIDLEHGWGIIQRGITKLKNILEGLPEPQFNSEDYMMMYSTIYNMCSHNPLHDYSQLLYDKYREAFEEYIITMVLPSLREKHDELMLRELVKRWLNHKLMVKWLLS
;
A
#
# COMPACT_ATOMS: atom_id res chain seq x y z
N MET A 1 -20.47 24.38 7.90
CA MET A 1 -20.43 23.82 6.54
C MET A 1 -18.97 23.64 6.17
N ASN A 2 -18.39 22.45 6.32
CA ASN A 2 -17.02 22.20 5.88
C ASN A 2 -17.07 22.03 4.36
N GLN A 3 -16.60 23.03 3.63
CA GLN A 3 -16.27 22.89 2.21
C GLN A 3 -15.16 21.84 2.11
N ARG A 4 -15.53 20.57 1.91
CA ARG A 4 -14.57 19.52 1.54
C ARG A 4 -14.23 19.74 0.08
N SER A 5 -13.08 20.36 -0.16
CA SER A 5 -12.46 20.46 -1.47
C SER A 5 -12.29 19.05 -2.05
N THR A 6 -12.78 18.82 -3.26
CA THR A 6 -12.45 17.64 -4.07
C THR A 6 -10.93 17.47 -4.12
N ILE A 7 -10.42 16.34 -3.63
CA ILE A 7 -9.01 15.99 -3.69
C ILE A 7 -8.71 15.54 -5.12
N ASP A 8 -7.75 16.19 -5.78
CA ASP A 8 -7.26 15.77 -7.08
C ASP A 8 -6.57 14.40 -7.01
N LEU A 9 -6.66 13.63 -8.09
CA LEU A 9 -6.10 12.28 -8.18
C LEU A 9 -4.61 12.25 -7.86
N GLU A 10 -3.80 13.15 -8.41
CA GLU A 10 -2.35 13.14 -8.20
C GLU A 10 -2.01 13.43 -6.74
N HIS A 11 -2.72 14.38 -6.15
CA HIS A 11 -2.53 14.74 -4.74
C HIS A 11 -2.89 13.57 -3.81
N GLY A 12 -4.07 12.99 -4.01
CA GLY A 12 -4.53 11.86 -3.20
C GLY A 12 -3.67 10.62 -3.38
N TRP A 13 -3.29 10.30 -4.62
CA TRP A 13 -2.36 9.20 -4.89
C TRP A 13 -0.99 9.44 -4.27
N GLY A 14 -0.48 10.68 -4.29
CA GLY A 14 0.79 11.01 -3.63
C GLY A 14 0.78 10.73 -2.12
N ILE A 15 -0.35 10.95 -1.43
CA ILE A 15 -0.53 10.57 -0.02
C ILE A 15 -0.50 9.06 0.15
N ILE A 16 -1.27 8.35 -0.68
CA ILE A 16 -1.37 6.88 -0.65
C ILE A 16 -0.01 6.23 -0.93
N GLN A 17 0.70 6.71 -1.94
CA GLN A 17 2.01 6.20 -2.35
C GLN A 17 3.06 6.34 -1.23
N ARG A 18 3.05 7.46 -0.49
CA ARG A 18 3.92 7.61 0.70
C ARG A 18 3.60 6.55 1.77
N GLY A 19 2.30 6.28 2.00
CA GLY A 19 1.87 5.21 2.89
C GLY A 19 2.35 3.83 2.43
N ILE A 20 2.21 3.52 1.13
CA ILE A 20 2.71 2.27 0.54
C ILE A 20 4.24 2.16 0.73
N THR A 21 4.99 3.22 0.45
CA THR A 21 6.46 3.22 0.61
C THR A 21 6.86 2.99 2.06
N LYS A 22 6.22 3.69 3.01
CA LYS A 22 6.43 3.49 4.45
C LYS A 22 6.19 2.03 4.83
N LEU A 23 5.11 1.43 4.33
CA LEU A 23 4.79 0.02 4.57
C LEU A 23 5.85 -0.92 3.98
N LYS A 24 6.28 -0.71 2.73
CA LYS A 24 7.36 -1.48 2.10
C LYS A 24 8.64 -1.42 2.96
N ASN A 25 9.02 -0.23 3.43
CA ASN A 25 10.21 -0.05 4.25
C ASN A 25 10.13 -0.82 5.58
N ILE A 26 8.98 -0.73 6.28
CA ILE A 26 8.76 -1.48 7.53
C ILE A 26 8.85 -2.99 7.29
N LEU A 27 8.25 -3.49 6.21
CA LEU A 27 8.23 -4.93 5.89
C LEU A 27 9.60 -5.48 5.48
N GLU A 28 10.46 -4.64 4.89
CA GLU A 28 11.85 -4.97 4.58
C GLU A 28 12.80 -4.75 5.77
N GLY A 29 12.32 -4.20 6.89
CA GLY A 29 13.14 -3.92 8.06
C GLY A 29 14.07 -2.71 7.86
N LEU A 30 13.75 -1.81 6.94
CA LEU A 30 14.47 -0.55 6.76
C LEU A 30 14.13 0.44 7.90
N PRO A 31 15.01 1.41 8.19
CA PRO A 31 14.74 2.43 9.21
C PRO A 31 13.54 3.30 8.84
N GLU A 32 12.39 2.98 9.41
CA GLU A 32 11.12 3.68 9.16
C GLU A 32 10.30 3.70 10.46
N PRO A 33 9.71 4.85 10.85
CA PRO A 33 8.78 4.89 11.97
C PRO A 33 7.61 3.94 11.76
N GLN A 34 7.14 3.30 12.84
CA GLN A 34 5.91 2.51 12.77
C GLN A 34 4.72 3.38 12.34
N PHE A 35 3.71 2.73 11.76
CA PHE A 35 2.44 3.41 11.52
C PHE A 35 1.80 3.83 12.84
N ASN A 36 1.35 5.08 12.91
CA ASN A 36 0.51 5.58 14.00
C ASN A 36 -0.95 5.74 13.54
N SER A 37 -1.83 6.13 14.46
CA SER A 37 -3.25 6.35 14.15
C SER A 37 -3.47 7.47 13.15
N GLU A 38 -2.62 8.50 13.14
CA GLU A 38 -2.74 9.63 12.22
C GLU A 38 -2.44 9.21 10.78
N ASP A 39 -1.41 8.39 10.57
CA ASP A 39 -1.09 7.81 9.26
C ASP A 39 -2.28 7.00 8.72
N TYR A 40 -2.87 6.14 9.57
CA TYR A 40 -4.03 5.33 9.20
C TYR A 40 -5.24 6.22 8.83
N MET A 41 -5.55 7.20 9.69
CA MET A 41 -6.66 8.13 9.44
C MET A 41 -6.45 8.97 8.19
N MET A 42 -5.22 9.41 7.92
CA MET A 42 -4.89 10.18 6.72
C MET A 42 -5.09 9.34 5.45
N MET A 43 -4.62 8.10 5.42
CA MET A 43 -4.82 7.21 4.27
C MET A 43 -6.30 6.90 4.05
N TYR A 44 -6.99 6.47 5.11
CA TYR A 44 -8.41 6.11 5.05
C TYR A 44 -9.28 7.29 4.58
N SER A 45 -9.08 8.47 5.17
CA SER A 45 -9.83 9.67 4.78
C SER A 45 -9.53 10.11 3.35
N THR A 46 -8.30 9.95 2.88
CA THR A 46 -7.91 10.25 1.49
C THR A 46 -8.66 9.33 0.52
N ILE A 47 -8.60 8.02 0.73
CA ILE A 47 -9.30 7.03 -0.09
C ILE A 47 -10.81 7.30 -0.08
N TYR A 48 -11.39 7.49 1.11
CA TYR A 48 -12.81 7.79 1.26
C TYR A 48 -13.20 9.06 0.49
N ASN A 49 -12.40 10.13 0.59
CA ASN A 49 -12.68 11.39 -0.08
C ASN A 49 -12.59 11.27 -1.60
N MET A 50 -11.60 10.53 -2.11
CA MET A 50 -11.41 10.28 -3.55
C MET A 50 -12.53 9.43 -4.16
N CYS A 51 -13.04 8.43 -3.42
CA CYS A 51 -14.13 7.57 -3.92
C CYS A 51 -15.53 8.16 -3.71
N SER A 52 -15.78 8.86 -2.60
CA SER A 52 -17.14 9.23 -2.18
C SER A 52 -17.62 10.62 -2.62
N HIS A 53 -16.71 11.54 -2.97
CA HIS A 53 -17.08 12.95 -3.23
C HIS A 53 -17.01 13.34 -4.70
N ASN A 54 -16.94 12.39 -5.63
CA ASN A 54 -16.89 12.70 -7.05
C ASN A 54 -18.09 12.08 -7.80
N PRO A 55 -19.21 12.83 -7.93
CA PRO A 55 -20.43 12.34 -8.58
C PRO A 55 -20.28 12.08 -10.09
N LEU A 56 -19.13 12.41 -10.70
CA LEU A 56 -18.85 12.21 -12.13
C LEU A 56 -17.68 11.25 -12.40
N HIS A 57 -16.78 11.03 -11.44
CA HIS A 57 -15.60 10.18 -11.60
C HIS A 57 -15.37 9.34 -10.35
N ASP A 58 -15.85 8.11 -10.37
CA ASP A 58 -15.43 7.12 -9.40
C ASP A 58 -13.96 6.73 -9.64
N TYR A 59 -13.06 7.24 -8.79
CA TYR A 59 -11.64 6.89 -8.85
C TYR A 59 -11.34 5.51 -8.25
N SER A 60 -12.33 4.77 -7.73
CA SER A 60 -12.12 3.48 -7.08
C SER A 60 -11.37 2.48 -7.96
N GLN A 61 -11.76 2.36 -9.23
CA GLN A 61 -11.14 1.45 -10.18
C GLN A 61 -9.69 1.87 -10.49
N LEU A 62 -9.46 3.17 -10.70
CA LEU A 62 -8.13 3.69 -10.98
C LEU A 62 -7.19 3.55 -9.78
N LEU A 63 -7.70 3.79 -8.57
CA LEU A 63 -6.97 3.54 -7.33
C LEU A 63 -6.63 2.06 -7.20
N TYR A 64 -7.58 1.16 -7.45
CA TYR A 64 -7.35 -0.28 -7.44
C TYR A 64 -6.25 -0.70 -8.42
N ASP A 65 -6.27 -0.20 -9.65
CA ASP A 65 -5.23 -0.49 -10.64
C ASP A 65 -3.86 0.02 -10.20
N LYS A 66 -3.77 1.23 -9.65
CA LYS A 66 -2.51 1.76 -9.10
C LYS A 66 -2.01 0.98 -7.88
N TYR A 67 -2.90 0.50 -7.03
CA TYR A 67 -2.54 -0.39 -5.93
C TYR A 67 -1.98 -1.71 -6.45
N ARG A 68 -2.64 -2.33 -7.45
CA ARG A 68 -2.17 -3.56 -8.09
C ARG A 68 -0.76 -3.36 -8.64
N GLU A 69 -0.52 -2.29 -9.39
CA GLU A 69 0.79 -1.97 -9.95
C GLU A 69 1.87 -1.84 -8.86
N ALA A 70 1.59 -1.12 -7.77
CA ALA A 70 2.55 -0.94 -6.68
C ALA A 70 2.90 -2.26 -5.96
N PHE A 71 1.97 -3.23 -5.95
CA PHE A 71 2.17 -4.55 -5.37
C PHE A 71 2.95 -5.46 -6.31
N GLU A 72 2.58 -5.49 -7.58
CA GLU A 72 3.29 -6.24 -8.62
C GLU A 72 4.75 -5.80 -8.68
N GLU A 73 5.00 -4.49 -8.65
CA GLU A 73 6.35 -3.92 -8.57
C GLU A 73 7.12 -4.48 -7.36
N TYR A 74 6.53 -4.45 -6.16
CA TYR A 74 7.18 -4.97 -4.95
C TYR A 74 7.46 -6.47 -5.03
N ILE A 75 6.50 -7.24 -5.56
CA ILE A 75 6.65 -8.69 -5.74
C ILE A 75 7.81 -8.98 -6.69
N ILE A 76 7.85 -8.30 -7.83
CA ILE A 76 8.86 -8.54 -8.87
C ILE A 76 10.24 -8.08 -8.42
N THR A 77 10.34 -6.92 -7.77
CA THR A 77 11.63 -6.29 -7.44
C THR A 77 12.25 -6.77 -6.13
N MET A 78 11.43 -7.17 -5.14
CA MET A 78 11.93 -7.54 -3.80
C MET A 78 11.62 -9.00 -3.46
N VAL A 79 10.38 -9.43 -3.64
CA VAL A 79 9.94 -10.77 -3.20
C VAL A 79 10.56 -11.87 -4.05
N LEU A 80 10.40 -11.80 -5.38
CA LEU A 80 10.89 -12.83 -6.30
C LEU A 80 12.41 -13.05 -6.20
N PRO A 81 13.27 -12.02 -6.20
CA PRO A 81 14.70 -12.20 -6.02
C PRO A 81 15.03 -12.85 -4.67
N SER A 82 14.42 -12.39 -3.57
CA SER A 82 14.69 -12.91 -2.23
C SER A 82 14.37 -14.41 -2.07
N LEU A 83 13.43 -14.92 -2.87
CA LEU A 83 13.06 -16.33 -2.94
C LEU A 83 13.99 -17.11 -3.85
N ARG A 84 14.34 -16.58 -5.03
CA ARG A 84 15.22 -17.24 -6.00
C ARG A 84 16.65 -17.43 -5.51
N GLU A 85 17.12 -16.54 -4.63
CA GLU A 85 18.46 -16.63 -4.03
C GLU A 85 18.55 -17.70 -2.94
N LYS A 86 17.43 -18.16 -2.40
CA LYS A 86 17.37 -19.13 -1.30
C LYS A 86 16.93 -20.51 -1.79
N HIS A 87 17.37 -21.55 -1.08
CA HIS A 87 17.15 -22.94 -1.44
C HIS A 87 16.63 -23.72 -0.23
N ASP A 88 15.95 -24.85 -0.48
CA ASP A 88 15.45 -25.79 0.53
C ASP A 88 14.67 -25.11 1.66
N GLU A 89 15.01 -25.40 2.92
CA GLU A 89 14.34 -24.85 4.09
C GLU A 89 14.43 -23.31 4.18
N LEU A 90 15.55 -22.72 3.75
CA LEU A 90 15.72 -21.26 3.79
C LEU A 90 14.77 -20.57 2.82
N MET A 91 14.50 -21.18 1.66
CA MET A 91 13.50 -20.69 0.70
C MET A 91 12.10 -20.75 1.30
N LEU A 92 11.74 -21.86 1.96
CA LEU A 92 10.44 -22.03 2.60
C LEU A 92 10.22 -21.01 3.73
N ARG A 93 11.23 -20.78 4.57
CA ARG A 93 11.18 -19.76 5.64
C ARG A 93 10.97 -18.36 5.07
N GLU A 94 11.67 -18.02 3.99
CA GLU A 94 11.48 -16.74 3.30
C GLU A 94 10.08 -16.64 2.70
N LEU A 95 9.58 -17.71 2.07
CA LEU A 95 8.22 -17.72 1.52
C LEU A 95 7.16 -17.44 2.58
N VAL A 96 7.28 -18.07 3.76
CA VAL A 96 6.37 -17.81 4.89
C VAL A 96 6.47 -16.35 5.35
N LYS A 97 7.69 -15.80 5.48
CA LYS A 97 7.90 -14.38 5.82
C LYS A 97 7.23 -13.47 4.79
N ARG A 98 7.45 -13.70 3.49
CA ARG A 98 6.89 -12.90 2.39
C ARG A 98 5.37 -13.00 2.34
N TRP A 99 4.80 -14.16 2.63
CA TRP A 99 3.35 -14.33 2.75
C TRP A 99 2.75 -13.56 3.92
N LEU A 100 3.40 -13.58 5.09
CA LEU A 100 2.97 -12.78 6.25
C LEU A 100 3.01 -11.28 5.93
N ASN A 101 4.07 -10.81 5.27
CA ASN A 101 4.18 -9.44 4.79
C ASN A 101 3.04 -9.09 3.82
N HIS A 102 2.75 -9.95 2.85
CA HIS A 102 1.66 -9.74 1.89
C HIS A 102 0.29 -9.64 2.59
N LYS A 103 0.01 -10.50 3.58
CA LYS A 103 -1.23 -10.40 4.37
C LYS A 103 -1.36 -9.06 5.11
N LEU A 104 -0.26 -8.54 5.64
CA LEU A 104 -0.26 -7.20 6.25
C LEU A 104 -0.58 -6.15 5.18
N MET A 105 0.10 -6.18 4.03
CA MET A 105 -0.16 -5.23 2.94
C MET A 105 -1.63 -5.23 2.50
N VAL A 106 -2.24 -6.40 2.32
CA VAL A 106 -3.66 -6.52 1.96
C VAL A 106 -4.57 -5.97 3.06
N LYS A 107 -4.28 -6.25 4.33
CA LYS A 107 -5.06 -5.73 5.46
C LYS A 107 -5.06 -4.19 5.49
N TRP A 108 -3.92 -3.55 5.24
CA TRP A 108 -3.82 -2.08 5.24
C TRP A 108 -4.61 -1.40 4.11
N LEU A 109 -4.98 -2.12 3.05
CA LEU A 109 -5.68 -1.56 1.89
C LEU A 109 -7.16 -1.86 1.81
N LEU A 110 -7.61 -2.95 2.45
CA LEU A 110 -9.03 -3.36 2.47
C LEU A 110 -9.77 -2.95 3.76
N SER A 111 -9.12 -2.19 4.65
CA SER A 111 -9.68 -1.73 5.94
C SER A 111 -10.05 -0.25 5.94
#